data_AF-A0A2E9FH45-F1
#
_entry.id   AF-A0A2E9FH45-F1
#
_cell.length_a   1.000
_cell.length_b   1.000
_cell.length_c   1.000
_cell.angle_alpha   90.00
_cell.angle_beta   90.00
_cell.angle_gamma   90.00
#
_symmetry.space_group_name_H-M   'P 1'
#
loop_
_entity.id
_entity.type
_entity.pdbx_description
1 polymer ?
#
loop_
_entity_poly.entity_id
_entity_poly.type
_entity_poly.pdbx_seq_one_letter_code
_entity_poly.pdbx_strand_id
1 'polypeptide(L)'
;MELELWGLFQAARGANATLILAVVIGIWIAARFASVAMQNNVPLFGKIVITVFALAGFLFGWQVFTTAANNFTITSNAMLALEESGEAISPIAKGFIEYFPAGELSASPPIIGIFYLVAGLLIAVVPLWLDRK
;
A
#
# COMPACT_ATOMS: atom_id res chain seq x y z
N MET A 1 23.74 -17.22 -4.01
CA MET A 1 22.74 -16.65 -3.07
C MET A 1 22.18 -15.32 -3.54
N GLU A 2 22.98 -14.37 -4.07
CA GLU A 2 22.43 -13.11 -4.58
C GLU A 2 21.31 -13.29 -5.63
N LEU A 3 21.49 -14.20 -6.60
CA LEU A 3 20.46 -14.49 -7.61
C LEU A 3 19.13 -14.96 -7.01
N GLU A 4 19.18 -15.70 -5.90
CA GLU A 4 17.98 -16.16 -5.18
C GLU A 4 17.29 -14.99 -4.49
N LEU A 5 18.05 -14.07 -3.88
CA LEU A 5 17.50 -12.83 -3.31
C LEU A 5 16.78 -12.00 -4.38
N TRP A 6 17.36 -11.88 -5.58
CA TRP A 6 16.69 -11.24 -6.70
C TRP A 6 15.40 -11.96 -7.11
N GLY A 7 15.41 -13.29 -7.16
CA GLY A 7 14.22 -14.10 -7.42
C GLY A 7 13.11 -13.84 -6.41
N LEU A 8 13.44 -13.84 -5.11
CA LEU A 8 12.50 -13.55 -4.03
C LEU A 8 11.96 -12.11 -4.11
N PHE A 9 12.82 -11.14 -4.40
CA PHE A 9 12.41 -9.75 -4.58
C PHE A 9 11.38 -9.59 -5.70
N GLN A 10 11.60 -10.22 -6.87
CA GLN A 10 10.64 -10.15 -7.97
C GLN A 10 9.33 -10.88 -7.66
N ALA A 11 9.39 -12.04 -6.98
CA ALA A 11 8.19 -12.75 -6.53
C ALA A 11 7.35 -11.90 -5.55
N ALA A 12 8.00 -11.28 -4.56
CA ALA A 12 7.35 -10.38 -3.61
C ALA A 12 6.72 -9.17 -4.31
N ARG A 13 7.37 -8.60 -5.34
CA ARG A 13 6.79 -7.53 -6.16
C ARG A 13 5.52 -7.96 -6.89
N GLY A 14 5.47 -9.18 -7.42
CA GLY A 14 4.26 -9.73 -8.03
C GLY A 14 3.10 -9.84 -7.04
N ALA A 15 3.37 -10.35 -5.83
CA ALA A 15 2.38 -10.41 -4.76
C ALA A 15 1.90 -9.01 -4.32
N ASN A 16 2.84 -8.07 -4.14
CA ASN A 16 2.54 -6.68 -3.79
C ASN A 16 1.65 -5.99 -4.84
N ALA A 17 1.91 -6.21 -6.14
CA ALA A 17 1.07 -5.67 -7.21
C ALA A 17 -0.38 -6.16 -7.10
N THR A 18 -0.58 -7.44 -6.77
CA THR A 18 -1.90 -8.03 -6.57
C THR A 18 -2.63 -7.39 -5.39
N LEU A 19 -1.93 -7.18 -4.26
CA LEU A 19 -2.51 -6.53 -3.09
C LEU A 19 -2.83 -5.05 -3.35
N ILE A 20 -1.95 -4.33 -4.05
CA ILE A 20 -2.20 -2.93 -4.44
C ILE A 20 -3.45 -2.85 -5.34
N LEU A 21 -3.61 -3.77 -6.30
CA LEU A 21 -4.84 -3.84 -7.10
C LEU A 21 -6.09 -4.09 -6.25
N ALA A 22 -6.00 -4.94 -5.23
CA ALA A 22 -7.11 -5.15 -4.30
C ALA A 22 -7.48 -3.86 -3.54
N VAL A 23 -6.49 -3.03 -3.17
CA VAL A 23 -6.72 -1.72 -2.54
C VAL A 23 -7.42 -0.76 -3.51
N VAL A 24 -6.95 -0.67 -4.76
CA VAL A 24 -7.54 0.18 -5.80
C VAL A 24 -9.01 -0.20 -6.04
N ILE A 25 -9.29 -1.50 -6.18
CA ILE A 25 -10.65 -2.03 -6.34
C ILE A 25 -11.49 -1.76 -5.09
N GLY A 26 -10.93 -1.93 -3.89
CA GLY A 26 -11.62 -1.65 -2.63
C GLY A 26 -12.07 -0.20 -2.51
N ILE A 27 -11.22 0.76 -2.89
CA ILE A 27 -11.57 2.19 -2.95
C ILE A 27 -12.72 2.42 -3.94
N TRP A 28 -12.63 1.83 -5.13
CA TRP A 28 -13.68 1.93 -6.14
C TRP A 28 -15.02 1.36 -5.65
N ILE A 29 -15.01 0.20 -4.99
CA ILE A 29 -16.21 -0.40 -4.39
C ILE A 29 -16.80 0.51 -3.31
N ALA A 30 -15.98 1.06 -2.42
CA ALA A 30 -16.43 1.98 -1.37
C ALA A 30 -17.09 3.24 -1.97
N ALA A 31 -16.46 3.83 -2.99
CA ALA A 31 -17.01 4.96 -3.72
C ALA A 31 -18.34 4.61 -4.42
N ARG A 32 -18.46 3.40 -4.97
CA ARG A 32 -19.69 2.93 -5.61
C ARG A 32 -20.82 2.76 -4.60
N PHE A 33 -20.55 2.17 -3.43
CA PHE A 33 -21.54 2.08 -2.35
C PHE A 33 -21.98 3.46 -1.88
N ALA A 34 -21.06 4.40 -1.72
CA ALA A 34 -21.41 5.78 -1.36
C ALA A 34 -22.33 6.45 -2.40
N SER A 35 -22.01 6.30 -3.69
CA SER A 35 -22.84 6.82 -4.79
C SER A 35 -24.26 6.22 -4.80
N VAL A 36 -24.39 4.90 -4.61
CA VAL A 36 -25.69 4.22 -4.55
C VAL A 36 -26.46 4.61 -3.29
N ALA A 37 -25.78 4.74 -2.16
CA ALA A 37 -26.39 5.16 -0.90
C ALA A 37 -27.00 6.56 -0.97
N MET A 38 -26.32 7.49 -1.64
CA MET A 38 -26.87 8.82 -1.91
C MET A 38 -28.12 8.78 -2.78
N GLN A 39 -28.12 7.98 -3.85
CA GLN A 39 -29.28 7.87 -4.76
C GLN A 39 -30.52 7.33 -4.05
N ASN A 40 -30.33 6.45 -3.06
CA ASN A 40 -31.41 5.78 -2.34
C ASN A 40 -31.73 6.43 -0.99
N ASN A 41 -31.11 7.57 -0.65
CA ASN A 41 -31.29 8.27 0.62
C ASN A 41 -31.26 7.34 1.85
N VAL A 42 -30.21 6.53 1.95
CA VAL A 42 -30.11 5.52 3.01
C VAL A 42 -30.15 6.17 4.42
N PRO A 43 -30.71 5.47 5.42
CA PRO A 43 -30.74 5.96 6.80
C PRO A 43 -29.33 6.14 7.37
N LEU A 44 -29.22 6.89 8.47
CA LEU A 44 -27.95 7.16 9.17
C LEU A 44 -27.10 5.90 9.38
N PHE A 45 -27.73 4.80 9.79
CA PHE A 45 -27.06 3.52 9.99
C PHE A 45 -26.32 3.05 8.72
N GLY A 46 -26.94 3.18 7.54
CA GLY A 46 -26.31 2.81 6.26
C GLY A 46 -25.10 3.69 5.94
N LYS A 47 -25.18 5.00 6.22
CA LYS A 47 -24.04 5.93 6.05
C LYS A 47 -22.86 5.55 6.95
N ILE A 48 -23.13 5.17 8.20
CA ILE A 48 -22.11 4.72 9.16
C ILE A 48 -21.44 3.45 8.66
N VAL A 49 -22.21 2.44 8.23
CA VAL A 49 -21.67 1.16 7.75
C VAL A 49 -20.73 1.38 6.56
N ILE A 50 -21.11 2.20 5.58
CA ILE A 50 -20.26 2.49 4.41
C ILE A 50 -19.00 3.26 4.81
N THR A 51 -19.11 4.19 5.76
CA THR A 51 -17.95 4.94 6.28
C THR A 51 -16.94 4.03 6.97
N VAL A 52 -17.42 3.10 7.80
CA VAL A 52 -16.57 2.10 8.47
C VAL A 52 -15.90 1.19 7.44
N PHE A 53 -16.64 0.75 6.42
CA PHE A 53 -16.07 -0.04 5.32
C PHE A 53 -14.96 0.73 4.57
N ALA A 54 -15.20 2.00 4.24
CA ALA A 54 -14.21 2.85 3.57
C ALA A 54 -12.96 3.05 4.45
N LEU A 55 -13.13 3.25 5.76
CA LEU A 55 -12.02 3.39 6.71
C LEU A 55 -11.22 2.08 6.85
N ALA A 56 -11.89 0.93 6.90
CA ALA A 56 -11.22 -0.36 6.92
C ALA A 56 -10.40 -0.57 5.63
N GLY A 57 -10.93 -0.21 4.46
CA GLY A 57 -10.21 -0.22 3.19
C GLY A 57 -9.00 0.72 3.19
N PHE A 58 -9.12 1.91 3.77
CA PHE A 58 -8.01 2.84 3.96
C PHE A 58 -6.90 2.24 4.82
N LEU A 59 -7.23 1.64 5.98
CA LEU A 59 -6.25 1.02 6.88
C LEU A 59 -5.58 -0.21 6.26
N PHE A 60 -6.34 -1.03 5.53
CA PHE A 60 -5.79 -2.13 4.76
C PHE A 60 -4.80 -1.61 3.69
N GLY A 61 -5.19 -0.57 2.95
CA GLY A 61 -4.32 0.08 1.99
C GLY A 61 -3.05 0.65 2.63
N TRP A 62 -3.18 1.26 3.81
CA TRP A 62 -2.04 1.78 4.57
C TRP A 62 -1.00 0.68 4.82
N GLN A 63 -1.45 -0.47 5.31
CA GLN A 63 -0.59 -1.63 5.52
C GLN A 63 0.06 -2.12 4.22
N VAL A 64 -0.73 -2.29 3.15
CA VAL A 64 -0.24 -2.81 1.86
C VAL A 64 0.84 -1.90 1.26
N PHE A 65 0.60 -0.58 1.19
CA PHE A 65 1.58 0.36 0.65
C PHE A 65 2.85 0.44 1.52
N THR A 66 2.72 0.30 2.85
CA THR A 66 3.86 0.26 3.77
C THR A 66 4.72 -0.97 3.50
N THR A 67 4.12 -2.15 3.49
CA THR A 67 4.83 -3.41 3.25
C THR A 67 5.46 -3.45 1.85
N ALA A 68 4.75 -2.95 0.83
CA ALA A 68 5.27 -2.89 -0.54
C ALA A 68 6.52 -2.00 -0.65
N ALA A 69 6.55 -0.86 0.04
CA ALA A 69 7.71 0.01 0.09
C ALA A 69 8.86 -0.61 0.91
N ASN A 70 8.55 -1.20 2.06
CA ASN A 70 9.55 -1.87 2.90
C ASN A 70 10.22 -3.07 2.20
N ASN A 71 9.57 -3.68 1.20
CA ASN A 71 10.17 -4.78 0.43
C ASN A 71 11.50 -4.40 -0.24
N PHE A 72 11.67 -3.13 -0.63
CA PHE A 72 12.93 -2.62 -1.17
C PHE A 72 14.02 -2.58 -0.10
N THR A 73 13.73 -1.97 1.06
CA THR A 73 14.65 -1.92 2.21
C THR A 73 15.01 -3.31 2.74
N ILE A 74 14.04 -4.24 2.80
CA ILE A 74 14.29 -5.63 3.20
C ILE A 74 15.27 -6.31 2.25
N THR A 75 15.12 -6.08 0.95
CA THR A 75 16.02 -6.65 -0.06
C THR A 75 17.43 -6.07 0.07
N SER A 76 17.55 -4.75 0.29
CA SER A 76 18.85 -4.12 0.56
C SER A 76 19.49 -4.63 1.84
N ASN A 77 18.72 -4.81 2.92
CA ASN A 77 19.22 -5.37 4.18
C ASN A 77 19.77 -6.79 3.98
N ALA A 78 19.07 -7.62 3.18
CA ALA A 78 19.52 -8.97 2.88
C ALA A 78 20.79 -8.99 2.02
N MET A 79 20.91 -8.09 1.05
CA MET A 79 22.11 -7.97 0.20
C MET A 79 23.32 -7.44 0.99
N LEU A 80 23.11 -6.49 1.89
CA LEU A 80 24.16 -5.99 2.76
C LEU A 80 24.64 -7.09 3.72
N ALA A 81 23.73 -7.83 4.34
CA ALA A 81 24.09 -8.96 5.20
C ALA A 81 24.88 -10.04 4.45
N LEU A 82 24.60 -10.25 3.17
CA LEU A 82 25.34 -11.16 2.30
C LEU A 82 26.77 -10.66 2.03
N GLU A 83 26.95 -9.35 1.80
CA GLU A 83 28.28 -8.76 1.65
C GLU A 83 29.08 -8.86 2.96
N GLU A 84 28.43 -8.57 4.10
CA GLU A 84 29.03 -8.64 5.43
C GLU A 84 29.41 -10.07 5.85
N SER A 85 28.75 -11.10 5.31
CA SER A 85 29.13 -12.50 5.54
C SER A 85 30.39 -12.92 4.76
N GLY A 86 30.99 -12.00 3.98
CA GLY A 86 32.19 -12.22 3.21
C GLY A 86 31.94 -12.69 1.78
N GLU A 87 30.68 -12.72 1.33
CA GLU A 87 30.34 -13.02 -0.06
C GLU A 87 30.41 -11.79 -0.94
N ALA A 88 30.93 -11.96 -2.16
CA ALA A 88 30.93 -10.88 -3.13
C ALA A 88 29.51 -10.66 -3.67
N ILE A 89 29.02 -9.43 -3.57
CA ILE A 89 27.79 -8.97 -4.23
C ILE A 89 28.12 -8.20 -5.52
N SER A 90 27.22 -8.27 -6.50
CA SER A 90 27.38 -7.64 -7.80
C SER A 90 27.37 -6.09 -7.71
N PRO A 91 27.93 -5.38 -8.70
CA PRO A 91 27.80 -3.92 -8.79
C PRO A 91 26.34 -3.43 -8.82
N ILE A 92 25.42 -4.24 -9.35
CA ILE A 92 23.99 -3.91 -9.39
C ILE A 92 23.40 -3.96 -7.97
N ALA A 93 23.75 -4.98 -7.17
CA ALA A 93 23.33 -5.05 -5.78
C ALA A 93 23.86 -3.87 -4.96
N LYS A 94 25.12 -3.46 -5.18
CA LYS A 94 25.68 -2.26 -4.55
C LYS A 94 24.92 -1.00 -4.91
N GLY A 95 24.64 -0.78 -6.20
CA GLY A 95 23.84 0.36 -6.66
C GLY A 95 22.40 0.32 -6.14
N PHE A 96 21.82 -0.88 -5.96
CA PHE A 96 20.49 -1.03 -5.36
C PHE A 96 20.48 -0.64 -3.88
N ILE A 97 21.48 -1.06 -3.10
CA ILE A 97 21.63 -0.64 -1.69
C ILE A 97 21.83 0.87 -1.59
N GLU A 98 22.59 1.49 -2.51
CA GLU A 98 22.78 2.94 -2.54
C GLU A 98 21.47 3.70 -2.83
N TYR A 99 20.67 3.19 -3.78
CA TYR A 99 19.41 3.83 -4.17
C TYR A 99 18.25 3.57 -3.18
N PHE A 100 18.21 2.37 -2.59
CA PHE A 100 17.31 1.99 -1.51
C PHE A 100 18.13 1.64 -0.27
N PRO A 101 18.53 2.63 0.54
CA PRO A 101 19.39 2.40 1.70
C PRO A 101 18.87 1.30 2.61
N ALA A 102 19.79 0.39 2.96
CA ALA A 102 19.58 -0.56 4.05
C ALA A 102 19.33 0.21 5.36
N GLY A 103 18.48 -0.34 6.23
CA GLY A 103 18.12 0.30 7.48
C GLY A 103 16.80 -0.17 8.06
N GLU A 104 16.23 0.67 8.93
CA GLU A 104 14.97 0.41 9.61
C GLU A 104 13.78 0.42 8.64
N LEU A 105 12.79 -0.41 8.95
CA LEU A 105 11.56 -0.47 8.19
C LEU A 105 10.64 0.70 8.55
N SER A 106 9.98 1.27 7.55
CA SER A 106 9.00 2.32 7.78
C SER A 106 7.74 1.76 8.42
N ALA A 107 7.17 2.48 9.39
CA ALA A 107 5.85 2.19 9.97
C ALA A 107 4.69 2.82 9.16
N SER A 108 5.01 3.64 8.16
CA SER A 108 4.04 4.35 7.34
C SER A 108 4.32 4.17 5.85
N PRO A 109 3.29 4.25 4.99
CA PRO A 109 3.49 4.17 3.56
C PRO A 109 4.21 5.43 3.06
N PRO A 110 4.81 5.39 1.86
CA PRO A 110 5.35 6.58 1.22
C PRO A 110 4.28 7.66 1.09
N ILE A 111 4.70 8.93 1.07
CA ILE A 111 3.79 10.08 1.02
C ILE A 111 2.79 10.02 -0.15
N ILE A 112 3.20 9.50 -1.30
CA ILE A 112 2.33 9.31 -2.47
C ILE A 112 1.22 8.28 -2.17
N GLY A 113 1.56 7.19 -1.47
CA GLY A 113 0.59 6.20 -1.01
C GLY A 113 -0.40 6.80 -0.01
N ILE A 114 0.08 7.64 0.92
CA ILE A 114 -0.79 8.37 1.86
C ILE A 114 -1.80 9.24 1.10
N PHE A 115 -1.34 10.07 0.16
CA PHE A 115 -2.22 10.92 -0.62
C PHE A 115 -3.27 10.13 -1.41
N TYR A 116 -2.85 9.04 -2.05
CA TYR A 116 -3.76 8.16 -2.79
C TYR A 116 -4.86 7.59 -1.88
N LEU A 117 -4.48 7.05 -0.72
CA LEU A 117 -5.42 6.47 0.24
C LEU A 117 -6.37 7.51 0.83
N VAL A 118 -5.85 8.66 1.25
CA VAL A 118 -6.66 9.76 1.81
C VAL A 118 -7.66 10.26 0.77
N ALA A 119 -7.22 10.47 -0.48
CA ALA A 119 -8.12 10.87 -1.56
C ALA A 119 -9.21 9.81 -1.79
N GLY A 120 -8.86 8.52 -1.82
CA GLY A 120 -9.83 7.42 -1.95
C GLY A 120 -10.85 7.39 -0.82
N LEU A 121 -10.40 7.57 0.43
CA LEU A 121 -11.28 7.64 1.60
C LEU A 121 -12.24 8.83 1.49
N LEU A 122 -11.73 10.01 1.13
CA LEU A 122 -12.56 11.22 0.99
C LEU A 122 -13.61 11.07 -0.11
N ILE A 123 -13.27 10.45 -1.25
CA ILE A 123 -14.23 10.18 -2.34
C ILE A 123 -15.39 9.31 -1.85
N ALA A 124 -15.15 8.34 -0.97
CA ALA A 124 -16.20 7.47 -0.43
C ALA A 124 -16.99 8.14 0.71
N VAL A 125 -16.32 8.87 1.61
CA VAL A 125 -16.94 9.36 2.84
C VAL A 125 -17.61 10.72 2.65
N VAL A 126 -16.96 11.68 2.02
CA VAL A 126 -17.46 13.06 1.89
C VAL A 126 -18.88 13.12 1.31
N PRO A 127 -19.22 12.40 0.23
CA PRO A 127 -20.55 12.49 -0.38
C PRO A 127 -21.70 11.96 0.50
N LEU A 128 -21.40 11.11 1.50
CA LEU A 128 -22.42 10.57 2.41
C LEU A 128 -22.87 11.62 3.45
N TRP A 129 -21.96 12.51 3.83
CA TRP A 129 -22.11 13.39 4.99
C TRP A 129 -22.26 14.87 4.63
N LEU A 130 -21.76 15.30 3.46
CA LEU A 130 -21.99 16.65 2.98
C LEU A 130 -23.26 16.69 2.13
N ASP A 131 -24.27 17.43 2.61
CA ASP A 131 -25.48 17.70 1.85
C ASP A 131 -25.13 18.44 0.55
N ARG A 132 -25.58 17.89 -0.57
CA ARG A 132 -25.70 18.66 -1.80
C ARG A 132 -26.96 19.50 -1.68
N LYS A 133 -26.78 20.82 -1.53
CA LYS A 133 -27.86 21.79 -1.72
C LYS A 133 -28.58 21.56 -3.05
#